data_AF-V9IGY8-F1
#
_entry.id   AF-V9IGY8-F1
#
_cell.length_a   1.000
_cell.length_b   1.000
_cell.length_c   1.000
_cell.angle_alpha   90.00
_cell.angle_beta   90.00
_cell.angle_gamma   90.00
#
_symmetry.space_group_name_H-M   'P 1'
#
loop_
_entity.id
_entity.type
_entity.pdbx_description
1 polymer ?
#
loop_
_entity_poly.entity_id
_entity_poly.type
_entity_poly.pdbx_seq_one_letter_code
_entity_poly.pdbx_strand_id
1 'polypeptide(L)'
;MASFVYIVFGSCKSITIGPTAIMATMVQPLVSKYGPDMAVLLSFLKGCMIAILGLLHLGFLLDFISLPVITGFTAAASINIAASQIKPLLGIPGRSEDLVDALISVFSNLNDIRYQDTSLGVATIIILVLLKNLPGRRIGSWPQKIAWAVTLARNALVVIIGTVIAYIFI
;
A
#
# COMPACT_ATOMS: atom_id res chain seq x y z
N MET A 1 -1.81 14.51 7.16
CA MET A 1 -2.69 15.58 7.69
C MET A 1 -4.06 15.64 7.03
N ALA A 2 -4.23 15.26 5.76
CA ALA A 2 -5.54 15.26 5.08
C ALA A 2 -6.65 14.48 5.80
N SER A 3 -6.33 13.40 6.51
CA SER A 3 -7.31 12.59 7.24
C SER A 3 -8.02 13.38 8.35
N PHE A 4 -7.35 14.34 9.02
CA PHE A 4 -7.99 15.20 10.02
C PHE A 4 -8.97 16.20 9.39
N VAL A 5 -8.59 16.76 8.24
CA VAL A 5 -9.46 17.68 7.49
C VAL A 5 -10.72 16.94 7.01
N TYR A 6 -10.59 15.70 6.55
CA TYR A 6 -11.73 14.89 6.13
C TYR A 6 -12.69 14.51 7.26
N ILE A 7 -12.25 14.46 8.52
CA ILE A 7 -13.17 14.24 9.65
C ILE A 7 -14.20 15.37 9.73
N VAL A 8 -13.80 16.60 9.42
CA VAL A 8 -14.66 17.79 9.52
C VAL A 8 -15.47 18.00 8.24
N PHE A 9 -14.86 17.81 7.06
CA PHE A 9 -15.45 18.15 5.76
C PHE A 9 -15.90 16.95 4.92
N GLY A 10 -15.65 15.71 5.37
CA GLY A 10 -15.91 14.50 4.60
C GLY A 10 -17.39 14.09 4.61
N SER A 11 -17.91 13.69 3.46
CA SER A 11 -19.31 13.27 3.30
C SER A 11 -19.56 11.79 3.64
N CYS A 12 -18.53 10.93 3.60
CA CYS A 12 -18.68 9.48 3.71
C CYS A 12 -17.85 8.88 4.86
N LYS A 13 -18.52 8.21 5.80
CA LYS A 13 -17.88 7.56 6.96
C LYS A 13 -17.03 6.33 6.60
N SER A 14 -17.28 5.70 5.46
CA SER A 14 -16.64 4.43 5.05
C SER A 14 -15.33 4.62 4.27
N ILE A 15 -14.97 5.85 3.90
CA ILE A 15 -13.78 6.12 3.10
C ILE A 15 -12.57 6.30 4.02
N THR A 16 -11.52 5.52 3.79
CA THR A 16 -10.24 5.66 4.49
C THR A 16 -9.28 6.47 3.65
N ILE A 17 -8.78 7.58 4.19
CA ILE A 17 -7.79 8.43 3.52
C ILE A 17 -6.40 8.10 4.04
N GLY A 18 -5.57 7.59 3.14
CA GLY A 18 -4.18 7.27 3.40
C GLY A 18 -3.34 7.38 2.13
N PRO A 19 -2.01 7.23 2.25
CA PRO A 19 -1.13 7.15 1.10
C PRO A 19 -1.48 5.91 0.26
N THR A 20 -1.57 6.06 -1.05
CA THR A 20 -1.77 4.95 -1.99
C THR A 20 -0.50 4.72 -2.79
N ALA A 21 -0.18 3.44 -3.04
CA ALA A 21 1.03 3.06 -3.78
C ALA A 21 1.08 3.71 -5.17
N ILE A 22 -0.06 3.77 -5.87
CA ILE A 22 -0.17 4.38 -7.20
C ILE A 22 0.20 5.87 -7.19
N MET A 23 -0.30 6.63 -6.20
CA MET A 23 0.04 8.04 -6.07
C MET A 23 1.54 8.21 -5.78
N ALA A 24 2.12 7.33 -4.96
CA ALA A 24 3.56 7.37 -4.68
C ALA A 24 4.40 7.09 -5.94
N THR A 25 4.03 6.08 -6.75
CA THR A 25 4.75 5.75 -7.99
C THR A 25 4.65 6.85 -9.04
N MET A 26 3.51 7.54 -9.16
CA MET A 26 3.37 8.65 -10.10
C MET A 26 4.21 9.88 -9.71
N VAL A 27 4.43 10.10 -8.42
CA VAL A 27 5.18 11.27 -7.91
C VAL A 27 6.68 10.99 -7.77
N GLN A 28 7.07 9.72 -7.59
CA GLN A 28 8.45 9.26 -7.45
C GLN A 28 9.42 9.86 -8.49
N PRO A 29 9.18 9.80 -9.82
CA PRO A 29 10.16 10.31 -10.79
C PRO A 29 10.39 11.82 -10.68
N LEU A 30 9.36 12.60 -10.31
CA LEU A 30 9.52 14.04 -10.08
C LEU A 30 10.34 14.31 -8.82
N VAL A 31 10.07 13.57 -7.74
CA VAL A 31 10.80 13.72 -6.47
C VAL A 31 12.26 13.30 -6.61
N SER A 32 12.53 12.21 -7.32
CA SER A 32 13.90 11.74 -7.57
C SER A 32 14.72 12.75 -8.38
N LYS A 33 14.08 13.48 -9.31
CA LYS A 33 14.77 14.44 -10.18
C LYS A 33 14.94 15.84 -9.55
N TYR A 34 13.94 16.30 -8.81
CA TYR A 34 13.85 17.70 -8.37
C TYR A 34 13.82 17.85 -6.83
N GLY A 35 13.85 16.75 -6.08
CA GLY A 35 13.85 16.75 -4.62
C GLY A 35 12.47 16.64 -3.97
N PRO A 36 12.44 16.49 -2.63
CA PRO A 36 11.22 16.26 -1.86
C PRO A 36 10.24 17.44 -1.87
N ASP A 37 10.73 18.66 -2.08
CA ASP A 37 9.90 19.88 -2.13
C ASP A 37 8.88 19.83 -3.27
N MET A 38 9.17 19.10 -4.35
CA MET A 38 8.21 18.88 -5.43
C MET A 38 6.96 18.12 -4.98
N ALA A 39 7.07 17.20 -4.01
CA ALA A 39 5.91 16.51 -3.49
C ALA A 39 4.97 17.48 -2.75
N VAL A 40 5.54 18.46 -2.04
CA VAL A 40 4.78 19.50 -1.33
C VAL A 40 4.08 20.41 -2.33
N LEU A 41 4.81 20.90 -3.33
CA LEU A 41 4.26 21.76 -4.38
C LEU A 41 3.15 21.05 -5.17
N LEU A 42 3.37 19.80 -5.57
CA LEU A 42 2.38 19.02 -6.31
C LEU A 42 1.14 18.73 -5.46
N SER A 43 1.31 18.45 -4.16
CA SER A 43 0.19 18.29 -3.23
C SER A 43 -0.63 19.59 -3.10
N PHE A 44 0.04 20.74 -3.04
CA PHE A 44 -0.62 22.04 -2.99
C PHE A 44 -1.41 22.33 -4.27
N LEU A 45 -0.77 22.19 -5.44
CA LEU A 45 -1.39 22.40 -6.75
C LEU A 45 -2.57 21.46 -6.98
N LYS A 46 -2.45 20.19 -6.60
CA LYS A 46 -3.56 19.21 -6.64
C LYS A 46 -4.74 19.70 -5.79
N GLY A 47 -4.46 20.23 -4.59
CA GLY A 47 -5.48 20.81 -3.71
C GLY A 47 -6.21 21.99 -4.35
N CYS A 48 -5.45 22.94 -4.93
CA CYS A 48 -6.03 24.07 -5.67
C CYS A 48 -6.89 23.62 -6.84
N MET A 49 -6.40 22.67 -7.65
CA MET A 49 -7.14 22.14 -8.79
C MET A 49 -8.47 21.51 -8.35
N ILE A 50 -8.44 20.64 -7.32
CA ILE A 50 -9.65 20.00 -6.81
C ILE A 50 -10.63 21.02 -6.22
N ALA A 51 -10.13 22.06 -5.53
CA ALA A 51 -10.97 23.14 -5.02
C ALA A 51 -11.66 23.91 -6.16
N ILE A 52 -10.94 24.23 -7.24
CA ILE A 52 -11.50 24.88 -8.43
C ILE A 52 -12.58 23.99 -9.07
N LEU A 53 -12.30 22.70 -9.26
CA LEU A 53 -13.27 21.75 -9.80
C LEU A 53 -14.53 21.64 -8.92
N GLY A 54 -14.36 21.68 -7.59
CA GLY A 54 -15.45 21.69 -6.62
C GLY A 54 -16.29 22.98 -6.69
N LEU A 55 -15.65 24.14 -6.77
CA LEU A 55 -16.33 25.43 -6.91
C LEU A 55 -17.13 25.52 -8.22
N LEU A 56 -16.61 24.94 -9.30
CA LEU A 56 -17.30 24.86 -10.59
C LEU A 56 -18.36 23.74 -10.64
N HIS A 57 -18.57 22.99 -9.55
CA HIS A 57 -19.48 21.84 -9.49
C HIS A 57 -19.23 20.80 -10.60
N LEU A 58 -17.98 20.63 -11.01
CA LEU A 58 -17.56 19.69 -12.06
C LEU A 58 -17.54 18.22 -11.60
N GLY A 59 -18.28 17.89 -10.53
CA GLY A 59 -18.43 16.51 -10.04
C GLY A 59 -19.10 15.59 -11.06
N PHE A 60 -19.96 16.13 -11.92
CA PHE A 60 -20.64 15.37 -12.98
C PHE A 60 -19.67 14.77 -14.01
N LEU A 61 -18.43 15.27 -14.11
CA LEU A 61 -17.39 14.66 -14.97
C LEU A 61 -17.06 13.24 -14.53
N LEU A 62 -17.20 12.92 -13.25
CA LEU A 62 -16.95 11.58 -12.71
C LEU A 62 -17.97 10.57 -13.22
N ASP A 63 -19.20 11.00 -13.53
CA ASP A 63 -20.26 10.13 -14.05
C ASP A 63 -19.98 9.67 -15.50
N PHE A 64 -19.09 10.34 -16.22
CA PHE A 64 -18.63 9.93 -17.54
C PHE A 64 -17.52 8.87 -17.50
N ILE A 65 -16.96 8.57 -16.32
CA ILE A 65 -15.97 7.51 -16.17
C ILE A 65 -16.71 6.18 -16.10
N SER A 66 -16.59 5.39 -17.17
CA SER A 66 -17.27 4.11 -17.24
C SER A 66 -16.72 3.11 -16.22
N LEU A 67 -17.60 2.27 -15.66
CA LEU A 67 -17.21 1.20 -14.74
C LEU A 67 -16.07 0.30 -15.30
N PRO A 68 -16.08 -0.11 -16.58
CA PRO A 68 -14.97 -0.88 -17.17
C PRO A 68 -13.61 -0.19 -17.04
N VAL A 69 -13.55 1.14 -17.20
CA VAL A 69 -12.29 1.90 -17.08
C VAL A 69 -11.79 1.89 -15.64
N ILE A 70 -12.68 2.10 -14.66
CA ILE A 70 -12.32 2.08 -13.23
C ILE A 70 -11.83 0.68 -12.84
N THR A 71 -12.51 -0.37 -13.28
CA THR A 71 -12.11 -1.76 -12.99
C THR A 71 -10.79 -2.12 -13.68
N GLY A 72 -10.59 -1.69 -14.93
CA GLY A 72 -9.34 -1.93 -15.67
C GLY A 72 -8.16 -1.22 -15.03
N PHE A 73 -8.33 0.05 -14.64
CA PHE A 73 -7.32 0.81 -13.91
C PHE A 73 -6.98 0.17 -12.57
N THR A 74 -7.98 -0.25 -11.80
CA THR A 74 -7.78 -0.90 -10.49
C THR A 74 -7.08 -2.25 -10.63
N ALA A 75 -7.44 -3.05 -11.63
CA ALA A 75 -6.80 -4.33 -11.93
C ALA A 75 -5.32 -4.13 -12.31
N ALA A 76 -5.04 -3.23 -13.26
CA ALA A 76 -3.68 -2.91 -13.66
C ALA A 76 -2.84 -2.40 -12.48
N ALA A 77 -3.40 -1.52 -11.66
CA ALA A 77 -2.74 -1.03 -10.45
C ALA A 77 -2.44 -2.16 -9.44
N SER A 78 -3.36 -3.10 -9.25
CA SER A 78 -3.15 -4.24 -8.34
C SER A 78 -1.99 -5.13 -8.79
N ILE A 79 -1.87 -5.36 -10.10
CA ILE A 79 -0.76 -6.11 -10.70
C ILE A 79 0.54 -5.32 -10.51
N ASN A 80 0.54 -4.00 -10.76
CA ASN A 80 1.72 -3.15 -10.57
C ASN A 80 2.23 -3.16 -9.12
N ILE A 81 1.31 -3.03 -8.16
CA ILE A 81 1.64 -3.13 -6.74
C ILE A 81 2.23 -4.51 -6.44
N ALA A 82 1.59 -5.59 -6.88
CA ALA A 82 2.09 -6.95 -6.63
C ALA A 82 3.52 -7.16 -7.16
N ALA A 83 3.82 -6.74 -8.39
CA ALA A 83 5.17 -6.93 -8.93
C ALA A 83 6.21 -6.06 -8.24
N SER A 84 5.86 -4.84 -7.81
CA SER A 84 6.77 -3.97 -7.05
C SER A 84 7.24 -4.60 -5.73
N GLN A 85 6.47 -5.56 -5.19
CA GLN A 85 6.81 -6.27 -3.95
C GLN A 85 7.64 -7.54 -4.15
N ILE A 86 7.77 -8.06 -5.37
CA ILE A 86 8.50 -9.32 -5.64
C ILE A 86 9.98 -9.18 -5.30
N LYS A 87 10.61 -8.08 -5.69
CA LYS A 87 12.03 -7.80 -5.40
C LYS A 87 12.32 -7.71 -3.90
N PRO A 88 11.62 -6.85 -3.12
CA PRO A 88 11.76 -6.82 -1.67
C PRO A 88 11.52 -8.19 -1.02
N LEU A 89 10.57 -8.97 -1.53
CA LEU A 89 10.28 -10.29 -1.01
C LEU A 89 11.44 -11.28 -1.22
N LEU A 90 12.17 -11.18 -2.33
CA LEU A 90 13.33 -12.03 -2.62
C LEU A 90 14.66 -11.50 -2.05
N GLY A 91 14.64 -10.33 -1.42
CA GLY A 91 15.85 -9.67 -0.89
C GLY A 91 16.82 -9.17 -1.97
N ILE A 92 16.36 -9.04 -3.22
CA ILE A 92 17.20 -8.57 -4.34
C ILE A 92 17.37 -7.05 -4.21
N PRO A 93 18.61 -6.51 -4.22
CA PRO A 93 18.85 -5.09 -4.09
C PRO A 93 18.33 -4.30 -5.32
N GLY A 94 17.91 -3.06 -5.07
CA GLY A 94 17.40 -2.15 -6.10
C GLY A 94 15.87 -2.07 -6.13
N ARG A 95 15.37 -0.99 -6.72
CA ARG A 95 13.93 -0.68 -6.82
C ARG A 95 13.48 -0.89 -8.26
N SER A 96 12.31 -1.47 -8.45
CA SER A 96 11.63 -1.49 -9.76
C SER A 96 10.51 -0.49 -9.75
N GLU A 97 10.47 0.34 -10.79
CA GLU A 97 9.44 1.36 -10.97
C GLU A 97 8.25 0.79 -11.76
N ASP A 98 8.53 -0.13 -12.69
CA ASP A 98 7.54 -0.75 -13.56
C ASP A 98 7.48 -2.28 -13.45
N LEU A 99 6.33 -2.84 -13.85
CA LEU A 99 6.08 -4.28 -13.95
C LEU A 99 7.15 -5.02 -14.73
N VAL A 100 7.47 -4.50 -15.92
CA VAL A 100 8.40 -5.15 -16.85
C VAL A 100 9.80 -5.14 -16.26
N ASP A 101 10.22 -4.01 -15.69
CA ASP A 101 11.52 -3.88 -15.01
C ASP A 101 11.61 -4.77 -13.77
N ALA A 102 10.52 -4.94 -13.02
CA ALA A 102 10.44 -5.88 -11.91
C ALA A 102 10.68 -7.32 -12.37
N LEU A 103 9.98 -7.76 -13.42
CA LEU A 103 10.13 -9.11 -13.94
C LEU A 103 11.52 -9.36 -14.52
N ILE A 104 11.99 -8.51 -15.42
CA ILE A 104 13.31 -8.66 -16.05
C ILE A 104 14.40 -8.71 -14.97
N SER A 105 14.37 -7.79 -14.02
CA SER A 105 15.41 -7.74 -12.99
C SER A 105 15.35 -8.94 -12.03
N VAL A 106 14.18 -9.52 -11.76
CA VAL A 106 14.09 -10.77 -11.01
C VAL A 106 14.76 -11.91 -11.77
N PHE A 107 14.47 -12.07 -13.08
CA PHE A 107 15.08 -13.12 -13.89
C PHE A 107 16.59 -12.92 -14.11
N SER A 108 17.05 -11.67 -14.22
CA SER A 108 18.48 -11.37 -14.40
C SER A 108 19.31 -11.50 -13.12
N ASN A 109 18.70 -11.29 -11.93
CA ASN A 109 19.42 -11.27 -10.65
C ASN A 109 19.00 -12.44 -9.73
N LEU A 110 18.64 -13.58 -10.30
CA LEU A 110 18.26 -14.78 -9.54
C LEU A 110 19.37 -15.28 -8.60
N ASN A 111 20.64 -14.99 -8.93
CA ASN A 111 21.79 -15.38 -8.09
C ASN A 111 21.99 -14.46 -6.88
N ASP A 112 21.41 -13.25 -6.88
CA ASP A 112 21.51 -12.28 -5.77
C ASP A 112 20.38 -12.44 -4.74
N ILE A 113 19.63 -13.53 -4.81
CA ILE A 113 18.53 -13.82 -3.87
C ILE A 113 19.12 -14.05 -2.48
N ARG A 114 18.66 -13.24 -1.52
CA ARG A 114 18.98 -13.42 -0.10
C ARG A 114 17.97 -14.39 0.49
N TYR A 115 18.39 -15.64 0.68
CA TYR A 115 17.53 -16.70 1.22
C TYR A 115 16.95 -16.35 2.61
N GLN A 116 17.71 -15.65 3.44
CA GLN A 116 17.27 -15.19 4.76
C GLN A 116 16.06 -14.25 4.65
N ASP A 117 16.15 -13.20 3.84
CA ASP A 117 15.07 -12.23 3.62
C ASP A 117 13.84 -12.90 2.99
N THR A 118 14.07 -13.78 2.00
CA THR A 118 13.00 -14.55 1.36
C THR A 118 12.25 -15.42 2.37
N SER A 119 12.97 -16.15 3.22
CA SER A 119 12.36 -17.02 4.22
C SER A 119 11.53 -16.23 5.23
N LEU A 120 12.03 -15.07 5.69
CA LEU A 120 11.33 -14.18 6.62
C LEU A 120 10.07 -13.61 5.98
N GLY A 121 10.16 -13.15 4.73
CA GLY A 121 9.04 -12.59 3.97
C GLY A 121 7.94 -13.62 3.71
N VAL A 122 8.30 -14.82 3.26
CA VAL A 122 7.33 -15.91 3.03
C VAL A 122 6.68 -16.37 4.33
N ALA A 123 7.45 -16.54 5.41
CA ALA A 123 6.92 -16.88 6.73
C ALA A 123 5.93 -15.81 7.24
N THR A 124 6.27 -14.53 7.05
CA THR A 124 5.40 -13.39 7.37
C THR A 124 4.08 -13.46 6.62
N ILE A 125 4.09 -13.74 5.31
CA ILE A 125 2.87 -13.89 4.51
C ILE A 125 2.01 -15.04 5.03
N ILE A 126 2.62 -16.20 5.30
CA ILE A 126 1.91 -17.38 5.82
C ILE A 126 1.23 -17.04 7.16
N ILE A 127 1.96 -16.43 8.09
CA ILE A 127 1.42 -16.02 9.40
C ILE A 127 0.26 -15.02 9.22
N LEU A 128 0.39 -14.02 8.35
CA LEU A 128 -0.69 -13.07 8.08
C LEU A 128 -1.95 -13.74 7.54
N VAL A 129 -1.80 -14.70 6.62
CA VAL A 129 -2.93 -15.46 6.06
C VAL A 129 -3.58 -16.33 7.14
N LEU A 130 -2.81 -17.00 7.98
CA LEU A 130 -3.32 -17.79 9.10
C LEU A 130 -4.08 -16.90 10.12
N LEU A 131 -3.50 -15.76 10.50
CA LEU A 131 -4.13 -14.79 11.42
C LEU A 131 -5.40 -14.17 10.85
N LYS A 132 -5.49 -14.01 9.52
CA LYS A 132 -6.70 -13.53 8.84
C LYS A 132 -7.84 -14.54 8.92
N ASN A 133 -7.54 -15.84 8.91
CA ASN A 133 -8.53 -16.91 8.92
C ASN A 133 -8.98 -17.32 10.34
N LEU A 134 -8.50 -16.65 11.39
CA LEU A 134 -8.93 -16.92 12.76
C LEU A 134 -10.41 -16.54 12.98
N PRO A 135 -11.24 -17.44 13.55
CA PRO A 135 -12.65 -17.15 13.84
C PRO A 135 -12.77 -16.27 15.09
N GLY A 136 -12.52 -14.97 14.95
CA GLY A 136 -12.71 -13.96 16.00
C GLY A 136 -14.09 -13.32 15.94
N ARG A 137 -14.75 -13.15 17.10
CA ARG A 137 -16.00 -12.38 17.22
C ARG A 137 -15.82 -11.25 18.24
N ARG A 138 -16.33 -10.05 17.90
CA ARG A 138 -16.28 -8.89 18.80
C ARG A 138 -17.08 -9.09 20.09
N ILE A 139 -18.15 -9.89 20.02
CA ILE A 139 -19.05 -10.20 21.14
C ILE A 139 -19.09 -11.72 21.26
N GLY A 140 -18.63 -12.25 22.40
CA GLY A 140 -18.45 -13.68 22.61
C GLY A 140 -17.59 -13.99 23.84
N SER A 141 -17.13 -15.24 23.92
CA SER A 141 -16.24 -15.73 24.98
C SER A 141 -14.87 -15.04 24.93
N TRP A 142 -14.15 -15.02 26.07
CA TRP A 142 -12.80 -14.47 26.18
C TRP A 142 -11.84 -14.88 25.04
N PRO A 143 -11.72 -16.17 24.63
CA PRO A 143 -10.87 -16.57 23.51
C PRO A 143 -11.30 -15.98 22.16
N GLN A 144 -12.61 -15.80 21.92
CA GLN A 144 -13.11 -15.20 20.67
C GLN A 144 -12.81 -13.70 20.58
N LYS A 145 -12.84 -12.99 21.73
CA LYS A 145 -12.44 -11.58 21.81
C LYS A 145 -10.94 -11.40 21.58
N ILE A 146 -10.12 -12.28 22.15
CA ILE A 146 -8.67 -12.29 21.91
C ILE A 146 -8.39 -12.56 20.43
N ALA A 147 -9.00 -13.58 19.83
CA ALA A 147 -8.84 -13.87 18.41
C ALA A 147 -9.24 -12.66 17.55
N TRP A 148 -10.34 -11.97 17.85
CA TRP A 148 -10.74 -10.76 17.16
C TRP A 148 -9.71 -9.62 17.30
N ALA A 149 -9.17 -9.41 18.51
CA ALA A 149 -8.13 -8.40 18.76
C ALA A 149 -6.84 -8.72 18.00
N VAL A 150 -6.42 -9.99 17.99
CA VAL A 150 -5.23 -10.47 17.24
C VAL A 150 -5.43 -10.26 15.74
N THR A 151 -6.58 -10.62 15.18
CA THR A 151 -6.87 -10.41 13.76
C THR A 151 -6.91 -8.91 13.40
N LEU A 152 -7.36 -8.05 14.30
CA LEU A 152 -7.34 -6.59 14.12
C LEU A 152 -5.91 -6.03 14.11
N ALA A 153 -5.05 -6.51 15.01
CA ALA A 153 -3.67 -6.05 15.17
C ALA A 153 -2.63 -6.82 14.32
N ARG A 154 -3.06 -7.78 13.48
CA ARG A 154 -2.19 -8.72 12.75
C ARG A 154 -1.01 -8.06 12.03
N ASN A 155 -1.23 -6.94 11.35
CA ASN A 155 -0.16 -6.24 10.61
C ASN A 155 0.90 -5.69 11.57
N ALA A 156 0.48 -5.08 12.68
CA ALA A 156 1.40 -4.52 13.67
C ALA A 156 2.17 -5.62 14.40
N LEU A 157 1.48 -6.71 14.79
CA LEU A 157 2.09 -7.85 15.46
C LEU A 157 3.21 -8.47 14.62
N VAL A 158 2.92 -8.72 13.34
CA VAL A 158 3.89 -9.35 12.43
C VAL A 158 5.09 -8.44 12.17
N VAL A 159 4.89 -7.12 12.04
CA VAL A 159 6.00 -6.16 11.88
C VAL A 159 6.89 -6.13 13.12
N ILE A 160 6.30 -6.07 14.33
CA ILE A 160 7.06 -6.04 15.58
C ILE A 160 7.87 -7.33 15.75
N ILE A 161 7.23 -8.49 15.57
CA ILE A 161 7.89 -9.80 15.68
C ILE A 161 9.00 -9.94 14.63
N GLY A 162 8.72 -9.57 13.37
CA GLY A 162 9.71 -9.60 12.29
C GLY A 162 10.90 -8.70 12.56
N THR A 163 10.69 -7.52 13.16
CA THR A 163 11.76 -6.60 13.53
C THR A 163 12.64 -7.16 14.64
N VAL A 164 12.04 -7.80 15.67
CA VAL A 164 12.79 -8.44 16.75
C VAL A 164 13.62 -9.62 16.24
N ILE A 165 13.03 -10.47 15.38
CA ILE A 165 13.75 -11.58 14.74
C ILE A 165 14.93 -11.02 13.93
N ALA A 166 14.69 -10.02 13.08
CA ALA A 166 15.75 -9.40 12.29
C ALA A 166 16.89 -8.84 13.17
N TYR A 167 16.56 -8.21 14.30
CA TYR A 167 17.54 -7.67 15.25
C TYR A 167 18.40 -8.75 15.93
N ILE A 168 17.87 -9.95 16.16
CA ILE A 168 18.61 -11.05 16.80
C ILE A 168 19.56 -11.76 15.82
N PHE A 169 19.20 -11.80 14.54
CA PHE A 169 19.97 -12.50 13.50
C PHE A 169 20.94 -11.60 12.70
N ILE A 170 20.87 -10.28 12.89
CA ILE A 170 21.81 -9.27 12.38
C ILE A 170 22.88 -9.00 13.43
#